data_AF-A0A519KP00-F1
#
_entry.id   AF-A0A519KP00-F1
#
_cell.length_a   1.000
_cell.length_b   1.000
_cell.length_c   1.000
_cell.angle_alpha   90.00
_cell.angle_beta   90.00
_cell.angle_gamma   90.00
#
_symmetry.space_group_name_H-M   'P 1'
#
loop_
_entity.id
_entity.type
_entity.pdbx_description
1 polymer ?
#
loop_
_entity_poly.entity_id
_entity_poly.type
_entity_poly.pdbx_seq_one_letter_code
_entity_poly.pdbx_strand_id
1 'polypeptide(L)'
;MVLARTTFTQDDVRFMQHMIVHHGQAVEMVALLDAHGETPRVKLLGRRIAMSQEAEIALMRDWLTARSQPLDMPDMHGHGGMDHAAHTGHSMPASETPLMPGMLSPAQMERLASARGVEFDRLFLTGMIQHHQGALDMVQALLALPDAAEDTLLSDFTTSVVADQSAEILRMQTLLSDL
;
A
#
# COMPACT_ATOMS: atom_id res chain seq x y z
N MET A 1 -33.95 15.57 -20.28
CA MET A 1 -33.48 14.46 -19.43
C MET A 1 -31.99 14.66 -19.23
N VAL A 2 -31.59 15.33 -18.14
CA VAL A 2 -30.18 15.49 -17.78
C VAL A 2 -29.77 14.15 -17.18
N LEU A 3 -28.95 13.40 -17.90
CA LEU A 3 -28.24 12.27 -17.30
C LEU A 3 -27.42 12.87 -16.15
N ALA A 4 -27.70 12.47 -14.92
CA ALA A 4 -26.85 12.83 -13.79
C ALA A 4 -25.45 12.31 -14.12
N ARG A 5 -24.51 13.22 -14.39
CA ARG A 5 -23.10 12.84 -14.50
C ARG A 5 -22.71 12.25 -13.16
N THR A 6 -22.32 10.99 -13.15
CA THR A 6 -21.60 10.41 -12.02
C THR A 6 -20.34 11.24 -11.80
N THR A 7 -20.06 11.63 -10.56
CA THR A 7 -18.87 12.41 -10.20
C THR A 7 -17.58 11.59 -10.23
N PHE A 8 -17.66 10.31 -10.59
CA PHE A 8 -16.55 9.36 -10.59
C PHE A 8 -16.58 8.45 -11.83
N THR A 9 -15.43 7.93 -12.19
CA THR A 9 -15.17 7.04 -13.33
C THR A 9 -14.91 5.59 -12.87
N GLN A 10 -14.85 4.65 -13.81
CA GLN A 10 -14.43 3.27 -13.48
C GLN A 10 -12.94 3.17 -13.13
N ASP A 11 -12.11 4.09 -13.62
CA ASP A 11 -10.70 4.15 -13.26
C ASP A 11 -10.52 4.63 -11.81
N ASP A 12 -11.37 5.54 -11.34
CA ASP A 12 -11.43 5.94 -9.92
C ASP A 12 -11.77 4.74 -9.02
N VAL A 13 -12.75 3.93 -9.42
CA VAL A 13 -13.13 2.70 -8.69
C VAL A 13 -11.94 1.73 -8.60
N ARG A 14 -11.30 1.48 -9.74
CA ARG A 14 -10.15 0.58 -9.83
C ARG A 14 -8.98 1.08 -8.99
N PHE A 15 -8.72 2.39 -9.01
CA PHE A 15 -7.69 3.01 -8.18
C PHE A 15 -7.95 2.78 -6.69
N MET A 16 -9.17 3.03 -6.21
CA MET A 16 -9.52 2.82 -4.80
C MET A 16 -9.36 1.36 -4.39
N GLN A 17 -9.80 0.42 -5.22
CA GLN A 17 -9.64 -1.02 -4.95
C GLN A 17 -8.17 -1.45 -4.92
N HIS A 18 -7.37 -0.97 -5.86
CA HIS A 18 -5.94 -1.26 -5.90
C HIS A 18 -5.19 -0.62 -4.72
N MET A 19 -5.52 0.62 -4.38
CA MET A 19 -4.86 1.32 -3.27
C MET A 19 -5.23 0.69 -1.91
N ILE A 20 -6.42 0.10 -1.74
CA ILE A 20 -6.74 -0.72 -0.56
C ILE A 20 -5.76 -1.90 -0.42
N VAL A 21 -5.51 -2.63 -1.52
CA VAL A 21 -4.57 -3.77 -1.51
C VAL A 21 -3.13 -3.29 -1.26
N HIS A 22 -2.75 -2.17 -1.88
CA HIS A 22 -1.43 -1.56 -1.73
C HIS A 22 -1.19 -1.18 -0.25
N HIS A 23 -2.10 -0.43 0.36
CA HIS A 23 -2.04 -0.03 1.77
C HIS A 23 -2.05 -1.23 2.72
N GLY A 24 -2.78 -2.30 2.38
CA GLY A 24 -2.80 -3.54 3.16
C GLY A 24 -1.39 -4.11 3.39
N GLN A 25 -0.53 -4.10 2.37
CA GLN A 25 0.85 -4.59 2.52
C GLN A 25 1.70 -3.72 3.46
N ALA A 26 1.49 -2.40 3.50
CA ALA A 26 2.19 -1.55 4.46
C ALA A 26 1.85 -1.93 5.92
N VAL A 27 0.59 -2.25 6.19
CA VAL A 27 0.14 -2.74 7.51
C VAL A 27 0.79 -4.09 7.84
N GLU A 28 0.86 -5.01 6.87
CA GLU A 28 1.56 -6.30 7.04
C GLU A 28 3.06 -6.12 7.36
N MET A 29 3.74 -5.21 6.66
CA MET A 29 5.15 -4.89 6.92
C MET A 29 5.36 -4.34 8.33
N VAL A 30 4.47 -3.44 8.78
CA VAL A 30 4.54 -2.85 10.13
C VAL A 30 4.26 -3.89 11.22
N ALA A 31 3.41 -4.89 10.96
CA ALA A 31 3.11 -5.94 11.94
C ALA A 31 4.35 -6.77 12.35
N LEU A 32 5.35 -6.88 11.48
CA LEU A 32 6.61 -7.59 11.78
C LEU A 32 7.52 -6.81 12.74
N LEU A 33 7.28 -5.51 12.87
CA LEU A 33 8.28 -4.55 13.32
C LEU A 33 8.50 -4.58 14.83
N ASP A 34 7.46 -4.86 15.61
CA ASP A 34 7.58 -5.00 17.06
C ASP A 34 8.45 -6.20 17.43
N ALA A 35 8.31 -7.31 16.71
CA ALA A 35 9.05 -8.55 16.96
C ALA A 35 10.46 -8.55 16.35
N HIS A 36 10.66 -7.91 15.20
CA HIS A 36 11.90 -8.06 14.41
C HIS A 36 12.80 -6.83 14.43
N GLY A 37 12.24 -5.62 14.57
CA GLY A 37 13.01 -4.38 14.55
C GLY A 37 13.72 -4.08 15.86
N GLU A 38 14.74 -3.22 15.80
CA GLU A 38 15.58 -2.86 16.94
C GLU A 38 15.44 -1.38 17.30
N THR A 39 15.42 -0.51 16.30
CA THR A 39 15.52 0.94 16.47
C THR A 39 14.18 1.54 16.92
N PRO A 40 14.08 2.14 18.13
CA PRO A 40 12.82 2.67 18.65
C PRO A 40 12.17 3.76 17.77
N ARG A 41 12.99 4.56 17.07
CA ARG A 41 12.51 5.58 16.13
C ARG A 41 11.83 4.96 14.90
N VAL A 42 12.35 3.83 14.41
CA VAL A 42 11.74 3.06 13.31
C VAL A 42 10.42 2.45 13.78
N LYS A 43 10.38 1.92 15.02
CA LYS A 43 9.12 1.43 15.63
C LYS A 43 8.04 2.48 15.76
N LEU A 44 8.41 3.67 16.20
CA LEU A 44 7.48 4.77 16.31
C LEU A 44 6.96 5.22 14.93
N LEU A 45 7.82 5.26 13.92
CA LEU A 45 7.42 5.61 12.56
C LEU A 45 6.44 4.56 11.99
N GLY A 46 6.79 3.27 12.06
CA GLY A 46 5.95 2.20 11.53
C GLY A 46 4.53 2.24 12.10
N ARG A 47 4.39 2.42 13.43
CA ARG A 47 3.06 2.57 14.05
C ARG A 47 2.27 3.76 13.53
N ARG A 48 2.91 4.90 13.23
CA ARG A 48 2.21 6.07 12.66
C ARG A 48 1.73 5.79 11.25
N ILE A 49 2.58 5.16 10.43
CA ILE A 49 2.23 4.73 9.06
C ILE A 49 1.04 3.77 9.09
N ALA A 50 1.06 2.75 9.95
CA ALA A 50 -0.08 1.83 10.03
C ALA A 50 -1.38 2.55 10.42
N MET A 51 -1.33 3.46 11.39
CA MET A 51 -2.53 4.22 11.79
C MET A 51 -3.10 5.09 10.66
N SER A 52 -2.27 5.78 9.89
CA SER A 52 -2.74 6.58 8.74
C SER A 52 -3.28 5.68 7.63
N GLN A 53 -2.53 4.64 7.26
CA GLN A 53 -2.89 3.72 6.17
C GLN A 53 -4.19 2.94 6.48
N GLU A 54 -4.42 2.54 7.74
CA GLU A 54 -5.68 1.92 8.18
C GLU A 54 -6.87 2.88 8.06
N ALA A 55 -6.70 4.15 8.41
CA ALA A 55 -7.73 5.17 8.25
C ALA A 55 -8.03 5.45 6.77
N GLU A 56 -7.00 5.49 5.93
CA GLU A 56 -7.14 5.64 4.47
C GLU A 56 -7.84 4.43 3.84
N ILE A 57 -7.55 3.19 4.28
CA ILE A 57 -8.28 1.99 3.86
C ILE A 57 -9.77 2.11 4.20
N ALA A 58 -10.10 2.58 5.41
CA ALA A 58 -11.49 2.79 5.81
C ALA A 58 -12.19 3.81 4.90
N LEU A 59 -11.54 4.95 4.64
CA LEU A 59 -12.04 5.96 3.71
C LEU A 59 -12.32 5.39 2.31
N MET A 60 -11.39 4.62 1.75
CA MET A 60 -11.55 4.03 0.42
C MET A 60 -12.71 3.03 0.36
N ARG A 61 -12.87 2.20 1.41
CA ARG A 61 -14.00 1.26 1.51
C ARG A 61 -15.33 1.99 1.62
N ASP A 62 -15.39 3.05 2.41
CA ASP A 62 -16.59 3.88 2.56
C ASP A 62 -16.94 4.58 1.23
N TRP A 63 -15.93 5.09 0.52
CA TRP A 63 -16.10 5.74 -0.78
C TRP A 63 -16.70 4.77 -1.82
N LEU A 64 -16.20 3.52 -1.88
CA LEU A 64 -16.71 2.47 -2.77
C LEU A 64 -18.14 2.05 -2.38
N THR A 65 -18.38 1.82 -1.09
CA THR A 65 -19.68 1.39 -0.56
C THR A 65 -20.77 2.45 -0.82
N ALA A 66 -20.47 3.73 -0.57
CA ALA A 66 -21.39 4.83 -0.81
C ALA A 66 -21.82 4.95 -2.29
N ARG A 67 -21.01 4.41 -3.20
CA ARG A 67 -21.24 4.40 -4.65
C ARG A 67 -21.70 3.04 -5.18
N SER A 68 -22.06 2.12 -4.28
CA SER A 68 -22.48 0.75 -4.60
C SER A 68 -21.47 0.00 -5.49
N GLN A 69 -20.18 0.29 -5.31
CA GLN A 69 -19.09 -0.39 -6.00
C GLN A 69 -18.58 -1.56 -5.16
N PRO A 70 -18.09 -2.64 -5.79
CA PRO A 70 -17.48 -3.74 -5.05
C PRO A 70 -16.20 -3.26 -4.35
N LEU A 71 -15.92 -3.78 -3.15
CA LEU A 71 -14.68 -3.51 -2.44
C LEU A 71 -13.47 -4.23 -3.06
N ASP A 72 -13.75 -5.38 -3.69
CA ASP A 72 -12.74 -6.29 -4.19
C ASP A 72 -12.81 -6.38 -5.71
N MET A 73 -11.67 -6.65 -6.33
CA MET A 73 -11.57 -6.92 -7.76
C MET A 73 -11.74 -8.44 -8.00
N PRO A 74 -12.68 -8.88 -8.86
CA PRO A 74 -12.88 -10.30 -9.15
C PRO A 74 -11.60 -11.01 -9.59
N ASP A 75 -10.75 -10.33 -10.36
CA ASP A 75 -9.51 -10.90 -10.93
C ASP A 75 -8.29 -10.81 -9.99
N MET A 76 -8.40 -10.18 -8.81
CA MET A 76 -7.32 -10.16 -7.79
C MET A 76 -7.39 -11.35 -6.81
N HIS A 77 -8.45 -12.17 -6.89
CA HIS A 77 -8.62 -13.36 -6.06
C HIS A 77 -7.57 -14.47 -6.33
N GLY A 78 -6.71 -14.30 -7.34
CA GLY A 78 -5.58 -15.20 -7.60
C GLY A 78 -4.40 -15.07 -6.62
N HIS A 79 -4.37 -14.02 -5.80
CA HIS A 79 -3.24 -13.73 -4.90
C HIS A 79 -3.63 -13.38 -3.45
N GLY A 80 -4.92 -13.16 -3.16
CA GLY A 80 -5.43 -12.82 -1.82
C GLY A 80 -5.72 -14.00 -0.89
N GLY A 81 -5.18 -15.18 -1.20
CA GLY A 81 -5.49 -16.43 -0.50
C GLY A 81 -4.35 -17.43 -0.58
N MET A 82 -3.13 -17.03 -0.19
CA MET A 82 -2.16 -18.01 0.27
C MET A 82 -2.58 -18.45 1.67
N ASP A 83 -3.55 -19.38 1.72
CA ASP A 83 -3.65 -20.29 2.85
C ASP A 83 -2.29 -20.97 2.99
N HIS A 84 -1.49 -20.56 3.99
CA HIS A 84 -0.18 -21.15 4.32
C HIS A 84 -0.30 -22.61 4.84
N ALA A 85 -1.34 -23.34 4.46
CA ALA A 85 -1.71 -24.64 4.99
C ALA A 85 -1.98 -25.67 3.88
N ALA A 86 -1.06 -25.83 2.92
CA ALA A 86 -0.69 -27.13 2.31
C ALA A 86 0.18 -26.95 1.05
N HIS A 87 1.49 -26.89 1.22
CA HIS A 87 2.44 -27.18 0.12
C HIS A 87 3.36 -28.33 0.52
N THR A 88 2.80 -29.54 0.47
CA THR A 88 3.61 -30.76 0.40
C THR A 88 4.29 -30.83 -0.97
N GLY A 89 5.59 -30.56 -1.01
CA GLY A 89 6.49 -31.31 -1.89
C GLY A 89 7.42 -30.55 -2.84
N HIS A 90 7.10 -29.34 -3.32
CA HIS A 90 7.98 -28.60 -4.25
C HIS A 90 8.01 -27.10 -3.91
N SER A 91 9.05 -26.66 -3.19
CA SER A 91 9.30 -25.23 -2.96
C SER A 91 9.77 -24.58 -4.26
N MET A 92 8.85 -23.96 -4.98
CA MET A 92 9.21 -22.98 -6.00
C MET A 92 9.77 -21.75 -5.27
N PRO A 93 10.82 -21.08 -5.81
CA PRO A 93 11.29 -19.83 -5.22
C PRO A 93 10.17 -18.79 -5.25
N ALA A 94 10.08 -17.96 -4.21
CA ALA A 94 9.12 -16.86 -4.17
C ALA A 94 9.30 -15.92 -5.37
N SER A 95 8.18 -15.39 -5.88
CA SER A 95 8.22 -14.46 -7.01
C SER A 95 9.01 -13.20 -6.65
N GLU A 96 9.89 -12.78 -7.57
CA GLU A 96 10.59 -11.49 -7.47
C GLU A 96 9.76 -10.34 -8.05
N THR A 97 8.62 -10.63 -8.69
CA THR A 97 7.76 -9.62 -9.33
C THR A 97 6.69 -9.11 -8.35
N PRO A 98 6.63 -7.81 -8.08
CA PRO A 98 5.52 -7.17 -7.35
C PRO A 98 4.20 -7.24 -8.11
N LEU A 99 3.08 -7.23 -7.36
CA LEU A 99 1.73 -7.22 -7.94
C LEU A 99 1.36 -5.86 -8.54
N MET A 100 1.74 -4.78 -7.87
CA MET A 100 1.50 -3.39 -8.26
C MET A 100 2.78 -2.56 -8.11
N PRO A 101 2.88 -1.38 -8.75
CA PRO A 101 4.02 -0.48 -8.56
C PRO A 101 4.32 -0.24 -7.08
N GLY A 102 5.61 -0.23 -6.72
CA GLY A 102 6.11 0.01 -5.36
C GLY A 102 5.93 -1.12 -4.34
N MET A 103 4.93 -1.98 -4.46
CA MET A 103 4.75 -3.12 -3.55
C MET A 103 6.03 -3.95 -3.43
N LEU A 104 6.26 -4.51 -2.24
CA LEU A 104 7.27 -5.54 -2.06
C LEU A 104 6.83 -6.81 -2.79
N SER A 105 7.75 -7.43 -3.53
CA SER A 105 7.53 -8.77 -4.06
C SER A 105 7.42 -9.80 -2.93
N PRO A 106 6.82 -10.98 -3.19
CA PRO A 106 6.85 -12.08 -2.23
C PRO A 106 8.25 -12.40 -1.68
N ALA A 107 9.26 -12.41 -2.56
CA ALA A 107 10.65 -12.62 -2.13
C ALA A 107 11.19 -11.49 -1.23
N GLN A 108 10.81 -10.23 -1.48
CA GLN A 108 11.16 -9.11 -0.60
C GLN A 108 10.46 -9.23 0.77
N MET A 109 9.19 -9.63 0.80
CA MET A 109 8.45 -9.86 2.05
C MET A 109 9.05 -11.02 2.86
N GLU A 110 9.45 -12.12 2.22
CA GLU A 110 10.13 -13.23 2.90
C GLU A 110 11.49 -12.82 3.49
N ARG A 111 12.27 -12.02 2.75
CA ARG A 111 13.53 -11.46 3.25
C ARG A 111 13.30 -10.56 4.46
N LEU A 112 12.31 -9.67 4.40
CA LEU A 112 11.94 -8.80 5.52
C LEU A 112 11.49 -9.62 6.75
N ALA A 113 10.65 -10.63 6.56
CA ALA A 113 10.16 -11.50 7.64
C ALA A 113 11.28 -12.36 8.27
N SER A 114 12.36 -12.64 7.53
CA SER A 114 13.50 -13.41 8.01
C SER A 114 14.55 -12.56 8.73
N ALA A 115 14.62 -11.27 8.41
CA ALA A 115 15.60 -10.35 9.00
C ALA A 115 15.27 -9.99 10.46
N ARG A 116 16.29 -9.61 11.23
CA ARG A 116 16.17 -9.15 12.62
C ARG A 116 17.12 -7.97 12.86
N GLY A 117 16.86 -7.22 13.93
CA GLY A 117 17.76 -6.17 14.38
C GLY A 117 17.83 -4.98 13.41
N VAL A 118 18.98 -4.30 13.39
CA VAL A 118 19.25 -3.21 12.43
C VAL A 118 19.10 -3.64 10.96
N GLU A 119 19.36 -4.90 10.61
CA GLU A 119 19.14 -5.39 9.24
C GLU A 119 17.65 -5.37 8.87
N PHE A 120 16.78 -5.79 9.79
CA PHE A 120 15.34 -5.66 9.62
C PHE A 120 14.95 -4.19 9.44
N ASP A 121 15.46 -3.29 10.29
CA ASP A 121 15.13 -1.87 10.20
C ASP A 121 15.53 -1.28 8.83
N ARG A 122 16.70 -1.67 8.31
CA ARG A 122 17.19 -1.25 6.98
C ARG A 122 16.29 -1.75 5.85
N LEU A 123 15.89 -3.02 5.89
CA LEU A 123 14.99 -3.61 4.90
C LEU A 123 13.59 -3.01 4.98
N PHE A 124 13.06 -2.79 6.19
CA PHE A 124 11.77 -2.16 6.40
C PHE A 124 11.75 -0.74 5.81
N LEU A 125 12.73 0.11 6.16
CA LEU A 125 12.79 1.48 5.65
C LEU A 125 12.98 1.52 4.13
N THR A 126 13.88 0.70 3.58
CA THR A 126 14.08 0.62 2.14
C THR A 126 12.82 0.17 1.41
N GLY A 127 12.16 -0.86 1.94
CA GLY A 127 10.91 -1.39 1.39
C GLY A 127 9.77 -0.39 1.48
N MET A 128 9.60 0.29 2.61
CA MET A 128 8.52 1.25 2.80
C MET A 128 8.74 2.52 1.95
N ILE A 129 9.98 2.94 1.71
CA ILE A 129 10.28 4.00 0.73
C ILE A 129 9.86 3.56 -0.69
N GLN A 130 10.20 2.34 -1.09
CA GLN A 130 9.79 1.78 -2.39
C GLN A 130 8.27 1.74 -2.52
N HIS A 131 7.59 1.29 -1.46
CA HIS A 131 6.13 1.19 -1.38
C HIS A 131 5.46 2.57 -1.53
N HIS A 132 5.88 3.54 -0.73
CA HIS A 132 5.38 4.92 -0.81
C HIS A 132 5.59 5.54 -2.18
N GLN A 133 6.74 5.30 -2.83
CA GLN A 133 6.97 5.78 -4.19
C GLN A 133 5.97 5.18 -5.20
N GLY A 134 5.63 3.89 -5.06
CA GLY A 134 4.59 3.27 -5.89
C GLY A 134 3.20 3.88 -5.69
N ALA A 135 2.84 4.24 -4.46
CA ALA A 135 1.58 4.94 -4.20
C ALA A 135 1.53 6.31 -4.91
N LEU A 136 2.65 7.06 -4.90
CA LEU A 136 2.76 8.32 -5.66
C LEU A 136 2.64 8.08 -7.17
N ASP A 137 3.28 7.04 -7.70
CA ASP A 137 3.20 6.68 -9.11
C ASP A 137 1.77 6.28 -9.51
N MET A 138 1.05 5.56 -8.64
CA MET A 138 -0.36 5.21 -8.83
C MET A 138 -1.27 6.45 -8.86
N VAL A 139 -1.06 7.41 -7.97
CA VAL A 139 -1.79 8.69 -7.98
C VAL A 139 -1.50 9.46 -9.27
N GLN A 140 -0.22 9.55 -9.67
CA GLN A 140 0.16 10.21 -10.92
C GLN A 140 -0.51 9.56 -12.13
N ALA A 141 -0.56 8.23 -12.17
CA ALA A 141 -1.22 7.49 -13.24
C ALA A 141 -2.73 7.77 -13.31
N LEU A 142 -3.41 7.81 -12.15
CA LEU A 142 -4.83 8.19 -12.09
C LEU A 142 -5.06 9.59 -12.64
N LEU A 143 -4.30 10.59 -12.16
CA LEU A 143 -4.47 11.99 -12.53
C LEU A 143 -4.10 12.29 -14.00
N ALA A 144 -3.44 11.36 -14.69
CA ALA A 144 -3.17 11.45 -16.12
C ALA A 144 -4.36 11.02 -16.99
N LEU A 145 -5.37 10.36 -16.40
CA LEU A 145 -6.55 9.89 -17.13
C LEU A 145 -7.59 11.02 -17.29
N PRO A 146 -8.30 11.10 -18.44
CA PRO A 146 -9.38 12.05 -18.62
C PRO A 146 -10.50 11.82 -17.60
N ASP A 147 -11.04 12.91 -17.06
CA ASP A 147 -12.19 12.93 -16.15
C ASP A 147 -12.00 12.14 -14.82
N ALA A 148 -10.79 11.66 -14.53
CA ALA A 148 -10.46 10.98 -13.28
C ALA A 148 -10.31 11.97 -12.12
N ALA A 149 -10.62 11.51 -10.91
CA ALA A 149 -10.53 12.30 -9.67
C ALA A 149 -11.32 13.62 -9.66
N GLU A 150 -12.41 13.74 -10.44
CA GLU A 150 -13.33 14.90 -10.35
C GLU A 150 -14.17 14.89 -9.04
N ASP A 151 -14.36 13.71 -8.44
CA ASP A 151 -15.02 13.57 -7.16
C ASP A 151 -14.22 14.25 -6.04
N THR A 152 -14.81 15.19 -5.31
CA THR A 152 -14.09 15.99 -4.31
C THR A 152 -13.42 15.15 -3.23
N LEU A 153 -14.06 14.06 -2.77
CA LEU A 153 -13.47 13.19 -1.76
C LEU A 153 -12.24 12.45 -2.30
N LEU A 154 -12.27 12.04 -3.57
CA LEU A 154 -11.12 11.41 -4.22
C LEU A 154 -9.99 12.41 -4.50
N SER A 155 -10.32 13.62 -4.97
CA SER A 155 -9.35 14.69 -5.18
C SER A 155 -8.63 15.06 -3.87
N ASP A 156 -9.38 15.19 -2.77
CA ASP A 156 -8.80 15.48 -1.46
C ASP A 156 -7.93 14.31 -0.97
N PHE A 157 -8.39 13.07 -1.15
CA PHE A 157 -7.63 11.87 -0.80
C PHE A 157 -6.31 11.78 -1.56
N THR A 158 -6.30 11.94 -2.88
CA THR A 158 -5.07 11.90 -3.70
C THR A 158 -4.08 12.99 -3.29
N THR A 159 -4.58 14.19 -2.94
CA THR A 159 -3.76 15.29 -2.43
C THR A 159 -3.13 14.94 -1.08
N SER A 160 -3.89 14.33 -0.16
CA SER A 160 -3.38 13.85 1.13
C SER A 160 -2.29 12.81 0.93
N VAL A 161 -2.53 11.80 0.10
CA VAL A 161 -1.55 10.74 -0.22
C VAL A 161 -0.24 11.35 -0.72
N VAL A 162 -0.30 12.30 -1.66
CA VAL A 162 0.92 12.94 -2.18
C VAL A 162 1.66 13.69 -1.08
N ALA A 163 0.96 14.47 -0.26
CA ALA A 163 1.57 15.26 0.80
C ALA A 163 2.19 14.38 1.89
N ASP A 164 1.41 13.44 2.42
CA ASP A 164 1.78 12.61 3.56
C ASP A 164 2.87 11.62 3.17
N GLN A 165 2.70 10.88 2.07
CA GLN A 165 3.67 9.86 1.67
C GLN A 165 5.00 10.47 1.20
N SER A 166 5.00 11.66 0.59
CA SER A 166 6.25 12.39 0.29
C SER A 166 6.99 12.80 1.57
N ALA A 167 6.28 13.29 2.58
CA ALA A 167 6.88 13.66 3.86
C ALA A 167 7.42 12.44 4.62
N GLU A 168 6.72 11.30 4.55
CA GLU A 168 7.15 10.05 5.15
C GLU A 168 8.38 9.47 4.45
N ILE A 169 8.48 9.54 3.11
CA ILE A 169 9.70 9.16 2.37
C ILE A 169 10.92 9.93 2.89
N LEU A 170 10.84 11.26 3.02
CA LEU A 170 11.95 12.07 3.52
C LEU A 170 12.36 11.68 4.95
N ARG A 171 11.37 11.37 5.79
CA ARG A 171 11.61 10.92 7.16
C ARG A 171 12.27 9.54 7.20
N MET A 172 11.84 8.61 6.36
CA MET A 172 12.43 7.29 6.22
C MET A 172 13.87 7.36 5.69
N GLN A 173 14.13 8.19 4.70
CA GLN A 173 15.48 8.42 4.17
C GLN A 173 16.43 8.96 5.25
N THR A 174 15.94 9.87 6.10
CA THR A 174 16.70 10.38 7.25
C THR A 174 17.00 9.25 8.23
N LEU A 175 16.00 8.47 8.64
CA LEU A 175 16.20 7.34 9.55
C LEU A 175 17.15 6.29 8.98
N LEU A 176 17.04 5.99 7.69
CA LEU A 176 17.87 5.01 6.99
C LEU A 176 19.34 5.43 6.94
N SER A 177 19.59 6.74 6.84
CA SER A 177 20.94 7.32 6.89
C SER A 177 21.52 7.34 8.32
N ASP A 178 20.65 7.36 9.33
CA ASP A 178 21.00 7.34 10.75
C ASP A 178 21.19 5.90 11.32
N LEU A 179 20.86 4.84 10.57
CA LEU A 179 21.03 3.43 10.95
C LEU A 179 22.50 2.97 10.85
#